data_AF-A0A371L4E4-F1
#
_entry.id   AF-A0A371L4E4-F1
#
_cell.length_a   1.000
_cell.length_b   1.000
_cell.length_c   1.000
_cell.angle_alpha   90.00
_cell.angle_beta   90.00
_cell.angle_gamma   90.00
#
_symmetry.space_group_name_H-M   'P 1'
#
loop_
_entity.id
_entity.type
_entity.pdbx_description
1 polymer ?
#
loop_
_entity_poly.entity_id
_entity_poly.type
_entity_poly.pdbx_seq_one_letter_code
_entity_poly.pdbx_strand_id
1 'polypeptide(L)'
;MKLKQLFEDDDAVSPVIGVILMVAITVILAAVIGTFVLGLGEQTATAPQASFSFDYENNSAGASSGDGVQGDVLKITHESGSQIAAERLSVSVTGATDGTGSSVSLADGEPYIPDPMNAGKTIEINDTSVGLAIDNDAPGEDVNLASSTVRVVWTDEAGSSSATLQRWSGPNA
;
A
#
# COMPACT_ATOMS: atom_id res chain seq x y z
N MET A 1 -14.72 -22.25 -77.54
CA MET A 1 -13.79 -21.91 -76.45
C MET A 1 -14.18 -20.54 -75.89
N LYS A 2 -14.78 -20.48 -74.69
CA LYS A 2 -15.25 -19.26 -74.00
C LYS A 2 -15.05 -19.43 -72.49
N LEU A 3 -13.79 -19.55 -72.04
CA LEU A 3 -13.44 -19.77 -70.63
C LEU A 3 -12.07 -19.14 -70.27
N LYS A 4 -11.67 -18.07 -70.95
CA LYS A 4 -10.36 -17.41 -70.73
C LYS A 4 -10.44 -15.97 -70.23
N GLN A 5 -11.63 -15.47 -69.90
CA GLN A 5 -11.86 -14.08 -69.46
C GLN A 5 -12.20 -13.94 -67.97
N LEU A 6 -12.05 -15.01 -67.17
CA LEU A 6 -12.36 -15.00 -65.74
C LEU A 6 -11.12 -14.93 -64.83
N PHE A 7 -9.92 -14.76 -65.40
CA PHE A 7 -8.66 -14.63 -64.65
C PHE A 7 -7.85 -13.39 -65.05
N GLU A 8 -8.51 -12.42 -65.70
CA GLU A 8 -7.89 -11.17 -66.17
C GLU A 8 -8.54 -9.99 -65.44
N ASP A 9 -8.73 -10.15 -64.13
CA ASP A 9 -8.94 -9.07 -63.16
C ASP A 9 -7.74 -9.07 -62.20
N ASP A 10 -6.54 -9.03 -62.78
CA ASP A 10 -5.39 -8.46 -62.07
C ASP A 10 -5.57 -6.94 -62.13
N ASP A 11 -6.58 -6.44 -61.40
CA ASP A 11 -6.68 -5.05 -60.99
C ASP A 11 -5.52 -4.83 -60.01
N ALA A 12 -4.34 -4.74 -60.61
CA ALA A 12 -3.10 -4.32 -59.99
C ALA A 12 -3.38 -2.95 -59.41
N VAL A 13 -3.64 -2.95 -58.12
CA VAL A 13 -3.87 -1.77 -57.28
C VAL A 13 -2.91 -0.67 -57.76
N SER A 14 -3.45 0.49 -58.13
CA SER A 14 -2.64 1.53 -58.77
C SER A 14 -1.38 1.82 -57.93
N PRO A 15 -0.21 2.07 -58.55
CA PRO A 15 1.04 2.25 -57.82
C PRO A 15 0.93 3.26 -56.67
N VAL A 16 0.06 4.24 -56.80
CA VAL A 16 -0.21 5.27 -55.80
C VAL A 16 -1.09 4.76 -54.66
N ILE A 17 -2.14 3.99 -54.96
CA ILE A 17 -3.04 3.44 -53.94
C ILE A 17 -2.31 2.38 -53.11
N GLY A 18 -1.45 1.56 -53.73
CA GLY A 18 -0.63 0.58 -53.02
C GLY A 18 0.32 1.22 -52.00
N VAL A 19 0.95 2.33 -52.38
CA VAL A 19 1.85 3.08 -51.47
C VAL A 19 1.08 3.71 -50.32
N ILE A 20 -0.06 4.34 -50.59
CA ILE A 20 -0.88 4.97 -49.53
C ILE A 20 -1.36 3.91 -48.52
N LEU A 21 -1.82 2.75 -49.00
CA LEU A 21 -2.26 1.66 -48.12
C LEU A 21 -1.12 1.08 -47.28
N MET A 22 0.06 0.89 -47.87
CA MET A 22 1.23 0.39 -47.16
C MET A 22 1.69 1.37 -46.06
N VAL A 23 1.73 2.67 -46.37
CA VAL A 23 2.10 3.71 -45.39
C VAL A 23 1.03 3.82 -44.29
N ALA A 24 -0.26 3.79 -44.64
CA ALA A 24 -1.33 3.90 -43.65
C ALA A 24 -1.28 2.77 -42.62
N ILE A 25 -1.12 1.52 -43.07
CA ILE A 25 -1.05 0.36 -42.17
C ILE A 25 0.20 0.44 -41.28
N THR A 26 1.36 0.79 -41.84
CA THR A 26 2.59 0.90 -41.05
C THR A 26 2.53 2.02 -40.02
N VAL A 27 1.89 3.15 -40.33
CA VAL A 27 1.66 4.24 -39.37
C VAL A 27 0.74 3.79 -38.23
N ILE A 28 -0.36 3.08 -38.55
CA ILE A 28 -1.27 2.55 -37.52
C ILE A 28 -0.54 1.53 -36.63
N LEU A 29 0.17 0.58 -37.23
CA LEU A 29 0.91 -0.44 -36.48
C LEU A 29 2.00 0.18 -35.60
N ALA A 30 2.74 1.17 -36.13
CA ALA A 30 3.76 1.89 -35.36
C ALA A 30 3.14 2.68 -34.20
N ALA A 31 2.00 3.34 -34.41
CA ALA A 31 1.29 4.07 -33.37
C ALA A 31 0.77 3.14 -32.27
N VAL A 32 0.15 2.01 -32.64
CA VAL A 32 -0.40 1.03 -31.70
C VAL A 32 0.72 0.36 -30.90
N ILE A 33 1.82 -0.06 -31.54
CA ILE A 33 2.96 -0.64 -30.82
C ILE A 33 3.64 0.43 -29.96
N GLY A 34 3.72 1.68 -30.44
CA GLY A 34 4.26 2.80 -29.69
C GLY A 34 3.51 3.06 -28.39
N THR A 35 2.17 3.05 -28.42
CA THR A 35 1.36 3.18 -27.19
C THR A 35 1.42 1.94 -26.30
N PHE A 36 1.53 0.74 -26.87
CA PHE A 36 1.75 -0.49 -26.09
C PHE A 36 3.10 -0.48 -25.38
N VAL A 37 4.19 -0.12 -26.06
CA VAL A 37 5.54 -0.06 -25.47
C VAL A 37 5.64 1.07 -24.45
N LEU A 38 5.02 2.23 -24.71
CA LEU A 38 4.95 3.32 -23.75
C LEU A 38 4.08 2.97 -22.53
N GLY A 39 2.97 2.26 -22.74
CA GLY A 39 2.10 1.76 -21.68
C GLY A 39 2.73 0.63 -20.83
N LEU A 40 3.74 -0.08 -21.36
CA LEU A 40 4.55 -1.02 -20.58
C LEU A 40 5.60 -0.32 -19.69
N GLY A 41 5.84 0.98 -19.89
CA GLY A 41 6.64 1.81 -18.98
C GLY A 41 5.90 2.18 -17.70
N GLU A 42 4.57 2.21 -17.74
CA GLU A 42 3.69 2.36 -16.58
C GLU A 42 3.38 1.00 -15.94
N GLN A 43 4.38 0.14 -15.77
CA GLN A 43 4.27 -0.96 -14.82
C GLN A 43 4.17 -0.33 -13.43
N THR A 44 2.94 -0.12 -12.97
CA THR A 44 2.67 0.24 -11.58
C THR A 44 3.41 -0.76 -10.71
N ALA A 45 4.30 -0.26 -9.85
CA ALA A 45 5.10 -1.13 -9.01
C ALA A 45 4.15 -2.06 -8.23
N THR A 46 4.35 -3.37 -8.37
CA THR A 46 3.47 -4.34 -7.71
C THR A 46 3.85 -4.41 -6.23
N ALA A 47 2.87 -4.20 -5.35
CA ALA A 47 3.09 -4.29 -3.91
C ALA A 47 3.58 -5.70 -3.51
N PRO A 48 4.56 -5.80 -2.60
CA PRO A 48 5.08 -7.08 -2.13
C PRO A 48 3.98 -7.89 -1.46
N GLN A 49 4.04 -9.21 -1.64
CA GLN A 49 3.17 -10.13 -0.92
C GLN A 49 3.79 -10.42 0.45
N ALA A 50 3.25 -9.80 1.49
CA ALA A 50 3.63 -10.01 2.88
C ALA A 50 2.38 -10.14 3.75
N SER A 51 2.44 -11.02 4.74
CA SER A 51 1.38 -11.20 5.73
C SER A 51 1.86 -10.66 7.06
N PHE A 52 1.01 -9.90 7.73
CA PHE A 52 1.24 -9.41 9.07
C PHE A 52 0.30 -10.10 10.06
N SER A 53 0.67 -10.18 11.31
CA SER A 53 -0.22 -10.50 12.43
C SER A 53 -0.36 -9.27 13.32
N PHE A 54 -1.51 -9.14 13.96
CA PHE A 54 -1.80 -8.05 14.88
C PHE A 54 -2.13 -8.66 16.23
N ASP A 55 -1.35 -8.28 17.24
CA ASP A 55 -1.60 -8.64 18.64
C ASP A 55 -1.93 -7.36 19.40
N TYR A 56 -3.14 -7.30 19.93
CA TYR A 56 -3.70 -6.13 20.58
C TYR A 56 -3.91 -6.44 22.06
N GLU A 57 -3.19 -5.71 22.89
CA GLU A 57 -3.31 -5.74 24.35
C GLU A 57 -4.09 -4.49 24.76
N ASN A 58 -5.33 -4.69 25.22
CA ASN A 58 -6.12 -3.60 25.78
C ASN A 58 -5.70 -3.39 27.24
N ASN A 59 -5.04 -2.27 27.49
CA ASN A 59 -4.64 -1.87 28.83
C ASN A 59 -5.39 -0.61 29.29
N SER A 60 -5.85 0.27 28.38
CA SER A 60 -6.58 1.48 28.79
C SER A 60 -8.03 1.25 29.25
N ALA A 61 -8.55 0.01 29.20
CA ALA A 61 -9.88 -0.31 29.74
C ALA A 61 -9.89 -0.50 31.28
N GLY A 62 -9.86 0.62 32.01
CA GLY A 62 -10.70 0.75 33.21
C GLY A 62 -10.09 0.46 34.60
N ALA A 63 -8.85 0.86 34.87
CA ALA A 63 -8.34 0.86 36.25
C ALA A 63 -8.68 2.17 36.98
N SER A 64 -9.78 2.17 37.74
CA SER A 64 -9.82 2.98 38.97
C SER A 64 -8.89 2.34 39.99
N SER A 65 -7.57 2.55 39.92
CA SER A 65 -6.58 2.36 41.00
C SER A 65 -5.16 2.54 40.45
N GLY A 66 -4.31 3.29 41.17
CA GLY A 66 -2.95 3.64 40.75
C GLY A 66 -1.96 2.47 40.82
N ASP A 67 -2.01 1.58 39.82
CA ASP A 67 -1.10 0.43 39.67
C ASP A 67 -0.22 0.49 38.40
N GLY A 68 -0.17 1.62 37.70
CA GLY A 68 0.77 1.74 36.58
C GLY A 68 0.27 1.05 35.30
N VAL A 69 -0.93 1.39 34.85
CA VAL A 69 -1.54 0.86 33.62
C VAL A 69 -1.01 1.61 32.41
N GLN A 70 0.03 1.08 31.78
CA GLN A 70 0.48 1.48 30.44
C GLN A 70 -0.69 1.48 29.45
N GLY A 71 -0.72 2.40 28.48
CA GLY A 71 -1.78 2.45 27.48
C GLY A 71 -1.86 1.21 26.59
N ASP A 72 -2.85 1.23 25.69
CA ASP A 72 -3.08 0.15 24.74
C ASP A 72 -1.83 -0.12 23.90
N VAL A 73 -1.49 -1.41 23.73
CA VAL A 73 -0.34 -1.82 22.92
C VAL A 73 -0.83 -2.63 21.72
N LEU A 74 -0.39 -2.23 20.52
CA LEU A 74 -0.59 -2.99 19.29
C LEU A 74 0.76 -3.42 18.70
N LYS A 75 0.98 -4.72 18.64
CA LYS A 75 2.16 -5.33 18.00
C LYS A 75 1.77 -5.84 16.61
N ILE A 76 2.52 -5.38 15.61
CA ILE A 76 2.36 -5.77 14.21
C ILE A 76 3.57 -6.60 13.81
N THR A 77 3.41 -7.91 13.65
CA THR A 77 4.52 -8.83 13.34
C THR A 77 4.47 -9.26 11.88
N HIS A 78 5.60 -9.22 11.17
CA HIS A 78 5.70 -9.83 9.83
C HIS A 78 5.74 -11.36 10.01
N GLU A 79 4.72 -12.05 9.51
CA GLU A 79 4.60 -13.50 9.64
C GLU A 79 5.32 -14.22 8.50
N SER A 80 5.08 -13.76 7.26
CA SER A 80 5.55 -14.43 6.06
C SER A 80 5.53 -13.55 4.83
N GLY A 81 6.17 -14.00 3.76
CA GLY A 81 6.22 -13.32 2.47
C GLY A 81 7.54 -12.60 2.22
N SER A 82 7.52 -11.66 1.27
CA SER A 82 8.71 -10.92 0.87
C SER A 82 9.21 -9.99 1.97
N GLN A 83 10.53 -9.85 2.03
CA GLN A 83 11.18 -8.80 2.81
C GLN A 83 10.88 -7.42 2.21
N ILE A 84 10.71 -6.40 3.06
CA ILE A 84 10.40 -5.03 2.67
C ILE A 84 11.39 -4.09 3.37
N ALA A 85 11.98 -3.15 2.64
CA ALA A 85 12.82 -2.10 3.23
C ALA A 85 11.94 -1.15 4.08
N ALA A 86 12.43 -0.73 5.25
CA ALA A 86 11.63 0.10 6.17
C ALA A 86 11.18 1.42 5.55
N GLU A 87 12.01 2.03 4.70
CA GLU A 87 11.70 3.28 3.97
C GLU A 87 10.48 3.17 3.03
N ARG A 88 10.12 1.95 2.65
CA ARG A 88 8.98 1.64 1.77
C ARG A 88 7.73 1.25 2.54
N LEU A 89 7.82 1.19 3.86
CA LEU A 89 6.73 0.84 4.75
C LEU A 89 6.37 2.05 5.59
N SER A 90 5.07 2.25 5.78
CA SER A 90 4.56 3.24 6.71
C SER A 90 3.38 2.63 7.46
N VAL A 91 3.19 3.04 8.70
CA VAL A 91 2.04 2.66 9.50
C VAL A 91 1.16 3.89 9.67
N SER A 92 -0.10 3.79 9.28
CA SER A 92 -1.08 4.85 9.50
C SER A 92 -2.07 4.41 10.58
N VAL A 93 -2.24 5.25 11.60
CA VAL A 93 -3.24 5.07 12.66
C VAL A 93 -4.30 6.16 12.54
N THR A 94 -5.57 5.78 12.58
CA THR A 94 -6.70 6.72 12.57
C THR A 94 -7.68 6.36 13.67
N GLY A 95 -8.21 7.35 14.40
CA GLY A 95 -9.22 7.11 15.45
C GLY A 95 -8.66 6.66 16.80
N ALA A 96 -7.34 6.78 17.00
CA ALA A 96 -6.73 6.67 18.32
C ALA A 96 -7.07 7.88 19.18
N THR A 97 -7.30 7.66 20.47
CA THR A 97 -7.53 8.72 21.45
C THR A 97 -6.63 8.52 22.65
N ASP A 98 -6.46 9.55 23.47
CA ASP A 98 -5.95 9.39 24.83
C ASP A 98 -7.07 8.92 25.77
N GLY A 99 -6.74 8.70 27.04
CA GLY A 99 -7.67 8.31 28.09
C GLY A 99 -8.70 9.38 28.46
N THR A 100 -8.48 10.65 28.06
CA THR A 100 -9.50 11.71 28.15
C THR A 100 -10.49 11.71 26.98
N GLY A 101 -10.23 10.90 25.95
CA GLY A 101 -11.00 10.85 24.71
C GLY A 101 -10.58 11.89 23.66
N SER A 102 -9.46 12.59 23.86
CA SER A 102 -8.90 13.51 22.87
C SER A 102 -8.19 12.72 21.77
N SER A 103 -8.33 13.15 20.52
CA SER A 103 -7.68 12.47 19.39
C SER A 103 -6.16 12.62 19.47
N VAL A 104 -5.44 11.51 19.26
CA VAL A 104 -3.98 11.47 19.19
C VAL A 104 -3.53 10.89 17.85
N SER A 105 -2.31 11.25 17.44
CA SER A 105 -1.68 10.79 16.20
C SER A 105 -0.28 10.31 16.48
N LEU A 106 0.27 9.52 15.56
CA LEU A 106 1.68 9.10 15.63
C LEU A 106 2.60 10.32 15.71
N ALA A 107 3.64 10.22 16.53
CA ALA A 107 4.71 11.20 16.61
C ALA A 107 5.62 11.12 15.38
N ASP A 108 6.40 12.18 15.13
CA ASP A 108 7.33 12.22 14.00
C ASP A 108 8.39 11.11 14.13
N GLY A 109 8.48 10.25 13.10
CA GLY A 109 9.41 9.12 13.07
C GLY A 109 8.89 7.86 13.76
N GLU A 110 7.67 7.87 14.29
CA GLU A 110 7.02 6.71 14.92
C GLU A 110 5.95 6.06 14.01
N PRO A 111 5.65 4.76 14.20
CA PRO A 111 6.37 3.82 15.06
C PRO A 111 7.72 3.40 14.46
N TYR A 112 8.69 3.00 15.29
CA TYR A 112 9.93 2.40 14.80
C TYR A 112 9.66 1.15 13.92
N ILE A 113 10.11 1.19 12.67
CA ILE A 113 10.01 0.08 11.71
C ILE A 113 11.39 -0.59 11.58
N PRO A 114 11.51 -1.90 11.90
CA PRO A 114 12.76 -2.63 11.68
C PRO A 114 13.18 -2.63 10.22
N ASP A 115 14.45 -2.33 9.96
CA ASP A 115 15.04 -2.39 8.61
C ASP A 115 16.09 -3.51 8.50
N PRO A 116 15.93 -4.46 7.57
CA PRO A 116 14.75 -4.70 6.73
C PRO A 116 13.61 -5.39 7.50
N MET A 117 12.36 -5.14 7.11
CA MET A 117 11.17 -5.81 7.65
C MET A 117 11.06 -7.21 7.05
N ASN A 118 11.32 -8.24 7.85
CA ASN A 118 11.28 -9.65 7.48
C ASN A 118 10.56 -10.49 8.55
N ALA A 119 10.29 -11.76 8.24
CA ALA A 119 9.53 -12.64 9.12
C ALA A 119 10.11 -12.68 10.56
N GLY A 120 9.21 -12.53 11.54
CA GLY A 120 9.52 -12.46 12.96
C GLY A 120 9.90 -11.08 13.50
N LYS A 121 9.93 -10.03 12.66
CA LYS A 121 10.11 -8.64 13.11
C LYS A 121 8.76 -8.00 13.45
N THR A 122 8.77 -7.18 14.48
CA THR A 122 7.57 -6.56 15.05
C THR A 122 7.72 -5.05 15.08
N ILE A 123 6.64 -4.36 14.71
CA ILE A 123 6.43 -2.92 14.93
C ILE A 123 5.50 -2.82 16.13
N GLU A 124 5.78 -1.91 17.06
CA GLU A 124 4.95 -1.68 18.23
C GLU A 124 4.35 -0.28 18.19
N ILE A 125 3.07 -0.18 18.54
CA ILE A 125 2.36 1.08 18.75
C ILE A 125 1.91 1.11 20.21
N ASN A 126 2.36 2.12 20.94
CA ASN A 126 2.03 2.37 22.33
C ASN A 126 2.01 3.89 22.61
N ASP A 127 1.98 4.30 23.88
CA ASP A 127 1.95 5.71 24.32
C ASP A 127 3.08 6.55 23.69
N THR A 128 4.30 6.02 23.69
CA THR A 128 5.46 6.74 23.13
C THR A 128 5.32 6.95 21.62
N SER A 129 4.70 6.01 20.91
CA SER A 129 4.45 6.11 19.48
C SER A 129 3.50 7.27 19.12
N VAL A 130 2.67 7.71 20.06
CA VAL A 130 1.76 8.87 19.90
C VAL A 130 2.21 10.10 20.69
N GLY A 131 3.44 10.08 21.24
CA GLY A 131 4.04 11.20 21.96
C GLY A 131 3.48 11.43 23.37
N LEU A 132 2.81 10.43 23.94
CA LEU A 132 2.33 10.46 25.32
C LEU A 132 3.44 9.97 26.26
N ALA A 133 3.48 10.53 27.47
CA ALA A 133 4.51 10.21 28.46
C ALA A 133 4.18 8.89 29.18
N ILE A 134 5.18 8.04 29.37
CA ILE A 134 5.05 6.76 30.12
C ILE A 134 5.32 6.93 31.62
N ASP A 135 5.76 8.12 32.04
CA ASP A 135 6.37 8.35 33.35
C ASP A 135 5.34 8.70 34.44
N ASN A 136 4.15 9.17 34.04
CA ASN A 136 3.09 9.62 34.93
C ASN A 136 1.78 8.94 34.56
N ASP A 137 1.77 7.64 34.84
CA ASP A 137 0.72 6.65 34.58
C ASP A 137 -0.63 7.02 35.22
N ALA A 138 -1.24 8.03 34.61
CA ALA A 138 -2.55 8.54 34.90
C ALA A 138 -3.45 8.03 33.77
N PRO A 139 -4.59 7.38 34.07
CA PRO A 139 -5.48 6.81 33.06
C PRO A 139 -5.98 7.77 31.97
N GLY A 140 -5.76 9.08 32.12
CA GLY A 140 -6.08 10.10 31.12
C GLY A 140 -4.96 10.39 30.12
N GLU A 141 -3.73 9.97 30.39
CA GLU A 141 -2.55 10.21 29.55
C GLU A 141 -2.18 8.98 28.69
N ASP A 142 -2.95 7.90 28.81
CA ASP A 142 -2.70 6.64 28.10
C ASP A 142 -3.39 6.59 26.74
N VAL A 143 -2.76 5.95 25.75
CA VAL A 143 -3.35 5.71 24.43
C VAL A 143 -4.46 4.67 24.51
N ASN A 144 -5.52 4.93 23.77
CA ASN A 144 -6.64 4.04 23.53
C ASN A 144 -6.75 3.79 22.03
N LEU A 145 -6.54 2.53 21.66
CA LEU A 145 -6.57 2.05 20.28
C LEU A 145 -7.86 1.29 19.95
N ALA A 146 -8.80 1.18 20.90
CA ALA A 146 -9.99 0.35 20.75
C ALA A 146 -10.93 0.81 19.62
N SER A 147 -11.02 2.11 19.36
CA SER A 147 -11.74 2.71 18.21
C SER A 147 -10.84 2.99 17.01
N SER A 148 -9.57 2.58 17.06
CA SER A 148 -8.61 2.93 16.03
C SER A 148 -8.61 1.92 14.87
N THR A 149 -8.28 2.42 13.69
CA THR A 149 -7.94 1.61 12.52
C THR A 149 -6.46 1.82 12.22
N VAL A 150 -5.72 0.71 12.15
CA VAL A 150 -4.29 0.71 11.84
C VAL A 150 -4.07 0.04 10.49
N ARG A 151 -3.25 0.66 9.64
CA ARG A 151 -2.92 0.13 8.31
C ARG A 151 -1.42 0.08 8.13
N VAL A 152 -0.96 -1.03 7.60
CA VAL A 152 0.39 -1.18 7.09
C VAL A 152 0.34 -0.83 5.61
N VAL A 153 1.01 0.26 5.23
CA VAL A 153 0.99 0.83 3.89
C VAL A 153 2.39 0.70 3.28
N TRP A 154 2.44 0.12 2.09
CA TRP A 154 3.64 0.09 1.27
C TRP A 154 3.60 1.20 0.23
N THR A 155 4.76 1.78 -0.03
CA THR A 155 4.96 2.77 -1.08
C THR A 155 6.10 2.30 -2.00
N ASP A 156 5.93 2.53 -3.30
CA ASP A 156 6.97 2.27 -4.28
C ASP A 156 8.15 3.24 -4.14
N GLU A 157 9.27 2.89 -4.76
CA GLU A 157 10.52 3.67 -4.67
C GLU A 157 10.37 5.07 -5.29
N ALA A 158 9.48 5.21 -6.28
CA ALA A 158 9.19 6.47 -6.94
C ALA A 158 8.12 7.31 -6.21
N GLY A 159 7.51 6.82 -5.14
CA GLY A 159 6.37 7.46 -4.45
C GLY A 159 5.10 7.59 -5.30
N SER A 160 5.06 6.96 -6.46
CA SER A 160 3.98 7.06 -7.46
C SER A 160 2.85 6.05 -7.21
N SER A 161 3.11 5.00 -6.42
CA SER A 161 2.14 3.96 -6.09
C SER A 161 2.22 3.62 -4.60
N SER A 162 1.05 3.43 -3.98
CA SER A 162 0.95 2.90 -2.62
C SER A 162 -0.17 1.87 -2.53
N ALA A 163 -0.01 0.94 -1.59
CA ALA A 163 -0.98 -0.10 -1.32
C ALA A 163 -1.07 -0.38 0.19
N THR A 164 -2.29 -0.55 0.70
CA THR A 164 -2.47 -1.11 2.05
C THR A 164 -2.20 -2.61 1.99
N LEU A 165 -1.15 -3.08 2.65
CA LEU A 165 -0.81 -4.51 2.74
C LEU A 165 -1.74 -5.23 3.72
N GLN A 166 -1.96 -4.62 4.89
CA GLN A 166 -2.89 -5.16 5.87
C GLN A 166 -3.54 -4.05 6.69
N ARG A 167 -4.74 -4.34 7.18
CA ARG A 167 -5.50 -3.46 8.05
C ARG A 167 -5.91 -4.23 9.31
N TRP A 168 -5.79 -3.56 10.44
CA TRP A 168 -6.41 -3.92 11.69
C TRP A 168 -7.46 -2.88 12.07
N SER A 169 -8.54 -3.34 12.70
CA SER A 169 -9.57 -2.46 13.27
C SER A 169 -9.74 -2.87 14.71
N GLY A 170 -9.72 -1.90 15.62
CA GLY A 170 -9.93 -2.14 17.04
C GLY A 170 -11.32 -2.70 17.34
N PRO A 171 -11.53 -3.27 18.54
CA PRO A 171 -12.80 -3.91 18.91
C PRO A 171 -14.04 -2.99 18.82
N ASN A 172 -13.84 -1.68 18.89
CA ASN A 172 -14.88 -0.65 18.87
C ASN A 172 -14.81 0.24 17.61
N ALA A 173 -14.05 -0.15 16.58
CA ALA A 173 -13.77 0.65 15.38
C ALA A 173 -14.72 0.37 14.19
#